data_AF-A0A3D3CXA8-F1
#
_entry.id   AF-A0A3D3CXA8-F1
#
_cell.length_a   1.000
_cell.length_b   1.000
_cell.length_c   1.000
_cell.angle_alpha   90.00
_cell.angle_beta   90.00
_cell.angle_gamma   90.00
#
_symmetry.space_group_name_H-M   'P 1'
#
loop_
_entity.id
_entity.type
_entity.pdbx_description
1 polymer ?
#
loop_
_entity_poly.entity_id
_entity_poly.type
_entity_poly.pdbx_seq_one_letter_code
_entity_poly.pdbx_strand_id
1 'polypeptide(L)'
;VALRVGRESGFREMVFSRDEMNYCDSKASRFEHYAARFAAKEAFLKAIGRGWSGGLALHEIEVVNDAQGKPGLRLSGQTEKELAPLGIR
;
A
#
# COMPACT_ATOMS: atom_id res chain seq x y z
N VAL A 1 -4.53 8.16 -14.06
CA VAL A 1 -4.22 8.45 -12.64
C VAL A 1 -5.25 9.41 -12.03
N ALA A 2 -5.53 10.58 -12.63
CA ALA A 2 -6.48 11.57 -12.08
C ALA A 2 -7.97 11.14 -12.01
N LEU A 3 -8.40 10.14 -12.81
CA LEU A 3 -9.83 9.77 -12.94
C LEU A 3 -10.41 8.94 -11.78
N ARG A 4 -9.57 8.44 -10.86
CA ARG A 4 -10.03 7.63 -9.71
C ARG A 4 -10.00 8.37 -8.38
N VAL A 5 -9.53 9.62 -8.34
CA VAL A 5 -9.69 10.48 -7.16
C VAL A 5 -11.15 10.94 -7.15
N GLY A 6 -12.04 10.07 -6.67
CA GLY A 6 -13.42 10.44 -6.39
C GLY A 6 -13.42 11.58 -5.38
N ARG A 7 -14.28 12.58 -5.61
CA ARG A 7 -14.41 13.81 -4.81
C ARG A 7 -14.65 13.60 -3.30
N GLU A 8 -14.82 12.35 -2.83
CA GLU A 8 -15.21 12.02 -1.45
C GLU A 8 -14.14 11.27 -0.64
N SER A 9 -13.07 10.78 -1.27
CA SER A 9 -11.98 10.08 -0.58
C SER A 9 -10.64 10.50 -1.15
N GLY A 10 -9.77 11.03 -0.30
CA GLY A 10 -8.48 11.55 -0.71
C GLY A 10 -7.56 10.48 -1.30
N PHE A 11 -6.51 10.93 -1.99
CA PHE A 11 -5.46 10.05 -2.49
C PHE A 11 -4.87 9.18 -1.38
N ARG A 12 -4.81 9.70 -0.16
CA ARG A 12 -4.21 9.02 0.99
C ARG A 12 -5.00 7.76 1.37
N GLU A 13 -6.32 7.85 1.47
CA GLU A 13 -7.22 6.76 1.86
C GLU A 13 -7.32 5.68 0.80
N MET A 14 -7.16 6.04 -0.48
CA MET A 14 -7.14 5.05 -1.56
C MET A 14 -5.87 4.18 -1.56
N VAL A 15 -4.76 4.75 -1.09
CA VAL A 15 -3.42 4.22 -1.30
C VAL A 15 -2.85 3.59 -0.04
N PHE A 16 -3.14 4.15 1.13
CA PHE A 16 -2.55 3.74 2.40
C PHE A 16 -3.62 3.12 3.31
N SER A 17 -3.24 2.09 4.05
CA SER A 17 -4.08 1.53 5.10
C SER A 17 -4.24 2.53 6.26
N ARG A 18 -5.21 2.30 7.14
CA ARG A 18 -5.36 3.12 8.36
C ARG A 18 -4.11 3.09 9.24
N ASP A 19 -3.44 1.95 9.33
CA ASP A 19 -2.25 1.79 10.16
C ASP A 19 -1.02 2.47 9.55
N GLU A 20 -0.85 2.44 8.23
CA GLU A 20 0.18 3.23 7.54
C GLU A 20 -0.09 4.72 7.68
N MET A 21 -1.35 5.11 7.59
CA MET A 21 -1.78 6.48 7.79
C MET A 21 -1.41 6.97 9.20
N ASN A 22 -1.73 6.19 10.23
CA ASN A 22 -1.38 6.49 11.62
C ASN A 22 0.14 6.53 11.83
N TYR A 23 0.88 5.56 11.28
CA TYR A 23 2.33 5.52 11.39
C TYR A 23 2.98 6.76 10.78
N CYS A 24 2.60 7.13 9.55
CA CYS A 24 3.24 8.24 8.86
C CYS A 24 2.91 9.57 9.53
N ASP A 25 1.66 9.77 9.98
CA ASP A 25 1.26 10.99 10.68
C ASP A 25 1.94 11.16 12.04
N SER A 26 2.36 10.07 12.69
CA SER A 26 3.09 10.12 13.94
C SER A 26 4.57 10.54 13.77
N LYS A 27 5.06 10.72 12.54
CA LYS A 27 6.47 11.05 12.26
C LYS A 27 6.64 12.52 11.90
N ALA A 28 7.75 13.11 12.34
CA ALA A 28 8.11 14.48 11.98
C ALA A 28 8.19 14.66 10.44
N SER A 29 8.82 13.70 9.74
CA SER A 29 8.92 13.68 8.27
C SER A 29 7.81 12.85 7.61
N ARG A 30 6.54 13.13 7.94
CA ARG A 30 5.39 12.31 7.45
C ARG A 30 5.38 12.08 5.93
N PHE A 31 5.73 13.09 5.14
CA PHE A 31 5.68 13.02 3.67
C PHE A 31 6.72 12.06 3.10
N GLU A 32 7.93 12.01 3.68
CA GLU A 32 8.96 11.05 3.29
C GLU A 32 8.54 9.62 3.61
N HIS A 33 7.91 9.41 4.76
CA HIS A 33 7.39 8.09 5.14
C HIS A 33 6.24 7.64 4.22
N TYR A 34 5.37 8.56 3.77
CA TYR A 34 4.38 8.24 2.74
C TYR A 34 5.03 7.89 1.41
N ALA A 35 6.02 8.67 0.97
CA ALA A 35 6.73 8.42 -0.29
C ALA A 35 7.44 7.06 -0.29
N ALA A 36 8.10 6.69 0.82
CA ALA A 36 8.77 5.40 0.96
C ALA A 36 7.78 4.22 0.86
N ARG A 37 6.62 4.32 1.53
CA ARG A 37 5.59 3.27 1.47
C ARG A 37 4.97 3.17 0.09
N PHE A 38 4.71 4.30 -0.55
CA PHE A 38 4.23 4.35 -1.92
C PHE A 38 5.18 3.63 -2.87
N ALA A 39 6.48 3.94 -2.78
CA ALA A 39 7.51 3.30 -3.59
C ALA A 39 7.58 1.78 -3.36
N ALA A 40 7.44 1.32 -2.12
CA ALA A 40 7.39 -0.10 -1.80
C ALA A 40 6.18 -0.81 -2.42
N LYS A 41 4.98 -0.18 -2.38
CA LYS A 41 3.78 -0.71 -3.04
C LYS A 41 3.93 -0.79 -4.55
N GLU A 42 4.49 0.25 -5.17
CA GLU A 42 4.80 0.26 -6.60
C GLU A 42 5.81 -0.83 -6.98
N ALA A 43 6.85 -1.03 -6.16
CA ALA A 43 7.83 -2.09 -6.38
C ALA A 43 7.18 -3.48 -6.31
N PHE A 44 6.30 -3.70 -5.34
CA PHE A 44 5.53 -4.95 -5.23
C PHE A 44 4.64 -5.19 -6.45
N LEU A 45 3.86 -4.18 -6.88
CA LEU A 45 3.02 -4.30 -8.08
C LEU A 45 3.84 -4.70 -9.30
N LYS A 46 4.98 -4.05 -9.52
CA LYS A 46 5.90 -4.37 -10.63
C LYS A 46 6.46 -5.79 -10.52
N ALA A 47 6.81 -6.25 -9.32
CA ALA A 47 7.33 -7.60 -9.10
C ALA A 47 6.31 -8.69 -9.49
N ILE A 48 5.02 -8.43 -9.28
CA ILE A 48 3.93 -9.35 -9.66
C ILE A 48 3.40 -9.11 -11.09
N GLY A 49 4.09 -8.30 -11.89
CA GLY A 49 3.70 -7.97 -13.26
C GLY A 49 2.41 -7.15 -13.39
N ARG A 50 2.00 -6.47 -12.31
CA ARG A 50 0.80 -5.62 -12.27
C ARG A 50 1.19 -4.14 -12.25
N GLY A 51 0.28 -3.28 -12.68
CA GLY A 51 0.41 -1.83 -12.54
C GLY A 51 -0.70 -1.26 -11.66
N TRP A 52 -0.62 0.05 -11.39
CA TRP A 52 -1.66 0.80 -10.66
C TRP A 52 -3.08 0.58 -11.20
N SER A 53 -3.24 0.41 -12.52
CA SER A 53 -4.52 0.16 -13.17
C SER A 53 -5.02 -1.28 -13.03
N GLY A 54 -4.19 -2.20 -12.53
CA GLY A 54 -4.40 -3.65 -12.51
C GLY A 54 -5.43 -4.18 -11.51
N GLY A 55 -6.22 -3.31 -10.90
CA GLY A 55 -7.40 -3.66 -10.11
C GLY A 55 -7.19 -3.90 -8.62
N LEU A 56 -5.94 -3.99 -8.15
CA LEU A 56 -5.65 -4.23 -6.74
C LEU A 56 -5.91 -2.99 -5.88
N ALA A 57 -6.47 -3.21 -4.70
CA ALA A 57 -6.73 -2.17 -3.71
C ALA A 57 -5.45 -1.87 -2.94
N LEU A 58 -4.78 -0.76 -3.26
CA LEU A 58 -3.49 -0.42 -2.68
C LEU A 58 -3.49 -0.28 -1.16
N HIS A 59 -4.58 0.19 -0.57
CA HIS A 59 -4.73 0.26 0.89
C HIS A 59 -4.79 -1.11 1.56
N GLU A 60 -5.05 -2.19 0.82
CA GLU A 60 -4.98 -3.57 1.32
C GLU A 60 -3.56 -4.17 1.26
N ILE A 61 -2.63 -3.49 0.58
CA ILE A 61 -1.21 -3.85 0.51
C ILE A 61 -0.45 -3.01 1.52
N GLU A 62 -0.27 -3.50 2.74
CA GLU A 62 0.30 -2.73 3.85
C GLU A 62 1.82 -2.90 3.94
N VAL A 63 2.56 -1.79 4.06
CA VAL A 63 3.98 -1.83 4.42
C VAL A 63 4.14 -1.79 5.93
N VAL A 64 4.57 -2.91 6.49
CA VAL A 64 4.78 -3.11 7.92
C VAL A 64 6.28 -3.15 8.25
N ASN A 65 6.63 -2.82 9.49
CA ASN A 65 7.98 -3.01 10.01
C ASN A 65 7.90 -3.98 11.19
N ASP A 66 8.84 -4.92 11.29
CA ASP A 66 8.97 -5.76 12.48
C ASP A 66 9.61 -4.98 13.65
N ALA A 67 9.77 -5.65 14.79
CA ALA A 67 10.38 -5.07 15.99
C ALA A 67 11.84 -4.60 15.79
N GLN A 68 12.54 -5.12 14.78
CA GLN A 68 13.91 -4.73 14.41
C GLN A 68 13.93 -3.67 13.31
N GLY A 69 12.76 -3.20 12.86
CA GLY A 69 12.61 -2.20 11.81
C GLY A 69 12.67 -2.77 10.39
N LYS A 70 12.80 -4.09 10.21
CA LYS A 70 12.84 -4.71 8.88
C LYS A 70 11.50 -4.53 8.18
N PRO A 71 11.46 -3.97 6.96
CA PRO A 71 10.21 -3.80 6.23
C PRO A 71 9.70 -5.14 5.67
N GLY A 72 8.38 -5.30 5.66
CA GLY A 72 7.65 -6.39 5.06
C GLY A 72 6.34 -5.90 4.45
N LEU A 73 5.65 -6.81 3.75
CA LEU A 73 4.32 -6.56 3.20
C LEU A 73 3.31 -7.44 3.92
N ARG A 74 2.14 -6.88 4.17
CA ARG A 74 0.97 -7.62 4.64
C ARG A 74 -0.16 -7.36 3.66
N LEU A 75 -0.70 -8.44 3.09
CA LEU A 75 -1.87 -8.38 2.23
C LEU A 75 -3.13 -8.59 3.08
N SER A 76 -4.24 -8.02 2.63
CA SER A 76 -5.53 -8.20 3.29
C SER A 76 -6.68 -8.17 2.27
N GLY A 77 -7.88 -8.49 2.74
CA GLY A 77 -9.12 -8.25 2.01
C GLY A 77 -9.22 -8.99 0.67
N GLN A 78 -9.59 -8.29 -0.39
CA GLN A 78 -9.75 -8.89 -1.71
C GLN A 78 -8.41 -9.13 -2.41
N THR A 79 -7.43 -8.25 -2.18
CA THR A 79 -6.09 -8.35 -2.74
C THR A 79 -5.38 -9.63 -2.30
N GLU A 80 -5.46 -9.98 -1.01
CA GLU A 80 -4.92 -11.24 -0.48
C GLU A 80 -5.57 -12.45 -1.17
N LYS A 81 -6.91 -12.45 -1.30
CA LYS A 81 -7.66 -13.55 -1.91
C LYS A 81 -7.32 -13.74 -3.39
N GLU A 82 -7.12 -12.65 -4.13
CA GLU A 82 -6.74 -12.69 -5.55
C GLU A 82 -5.31 -13.21 -5.76
N LEU A 83 -4.40 -12.88 -4.84
CA LEU A 83 -2.99 -13.23 -4.95
C LEU A 83 -2.63 -14.58 -4.32
N ALA A 84 -3.44 -15.09 -3.39
CA ALA A 84 -3.23 -16.38 -2.73
C ALA A 84 -3.10 -17.58 -3.71
N PRO A 85 -3.90 -17.71 -4.79
CA PRO A 85 -3.75 -18.76 -5.79
C PRO A 85 -2.41 -18.70 -6.56
N LEU A 86 -1.77 -17.53 -6.60
CA LEU A 86 -0.47 -17.32 -7.24
C LEU A 86 0.70 -17.62 -6.28
N GLY A 87 0.42 -18.06 -5.04
CA GLY A 87 1.41 -18.34 -4.02
C GLY A 87 1.96 -17.09 -3.31
N ILE A 88 1.36 -15.92 -3.54
CA ILE A 88 1.74 -14.65 -2.93
C ILE A 88 0.86 -14.44 -1.69
N ARG A 89 1.48 -14.25 -0.52
CA ARG A 89 0.81 -14.11 0.78
C ARG A 89 1.50 -13.03 1.61
#